data_AF-A0A2V2EM92-F1
#
_entry.id   AF-A0A2V2EM92-F1
#
_cell.length_a   1.000
_cell.length_b   1.000
_cell.length_c   1.000
_cell.angle_alpha   90.00
_cell.angle_beta   90.00
_cell.angle_gamma   90.00
#
_symmetry.space_group_name_H-M   'P 1'
#
loop_
_entity.id
_entity.type
_entity.pdbx_description
1 polymer ?
#
loop_
_entity_poly.entity_id
_entity_poly.type
_entity_poly.pdbx_seq_one_letter_code
_entity_poly.pdbx_strand_id
1 'polypeptide(L)' 'CICDKSLPVCVCGKKKEIEIITRKPLTATEEELADNSRSKCAKLRIAEKV' A
#
# COMPACT_ATOMS: atom_id res chain seq x y z
N CYS A 1 -5.90 -5.94 -11.03
CA CYS A 1 -7.04 -6.55 -11.78
C CYS A 1 -6.69 -6.51 -13.26
N ILE A 2 -7.03 -7.56 -14.03
CA ILE A 2 -6.84 -7.59 -15.50
C ILE A 2 -8.16 -7.60 -16.27
N CYS A 3 -9.30 -7.62 -15.57
CA CYS A 3 -10.60 -7.52 -16.23
C CYS A 3 -10.80 -6.12 -16.79
N ASP A 4 -11.51 -6.09 -17.92
CA ASP A 4 -12.05 -4.87 -18.48
C ASP A 4 -13.01 -4.21 -17.48
N LYS A 5 -12.90 -2.89 -17.31
CA LYS A 5 -13.74 -2.12 -16.36
C LYS A 5 -15.21 -2.07 -16.79
N SER A 6 -15.51 -2.39 -18.05
CA SER A 6 -16.88 -2.46 -18.57
C SER A 6 -17.62 -3.74 -18.20
N LEU A 7 -16.92 -4.77 -17.69
CA LEU A 7 -17.56 -6.04 -17.36
C LEU A 7 -18.36 -5.94 -16.05
N PRO A 8 -19.62 -6.42 -16.03
CA PRO A 8 -20.47 -6.36 -14.84
C PRO A 8 -20.03 -7.33 -13.73
N VAL A 9 -19.15 -8.28 -14.03
CA VAL A 9 -18.63 -9.29 -13.09
C VAL A 9 -17.12 -9.52 -13.30
N CYS A 10 -16.36 -9.74 -12.21
CA CYS A 10 -14.96 -10.16 -12.35
C CYS A 10 -14.92 -11.59 -12.88
N VAL A 11 -14.40 -11.73 -14.10
CA VAL A 11 -14.02 -13.01 -14.69
C VAL A 11 -12.55 -13.37 -14.42
N CYS A 12 -11.85 -12.53 -13.65
CA CYS A 12 -10.42 -12.62 -13.42
C CYS A 12 -9.98 -13.78 -12.54
N GLY A 13 -10.86 -14.35 -11.71
CA GLY A 13 -10.56 -15.43 -10.77
C GLY A 13 -9.50 -15.12 -9.70
N LYS A 14 -8.89 -13.92 -9.73
CA LYS A 14 -7.85 -13.49 -8.78
C LYS A 14 -8.48 -13.26 -7.42
N LYS A 15 -8.06 -14.04 -6.43
CA LYS A 15 -8.40 -13.83 -5.03
C LYS A 15 -7.44 -12.81 -4.41
N LYS A 16 -7.89 -12.13 -3.36
CA LYS A 16 -7.06 -11.19 -2.60
C LYS A 16 -5.97 -11.99 -1.89
N GLU A 17 -4.74 -11.90 -2.38
CA GLU A 17 -3.57 -12.61 -1.80
C GLU A 17 -2.96 -11.87 -0.61
N ILE A 18 -3.22 -10.56 -0.49
CA ILE A 18 -2.68 -9.72 0.56
C ILE A 18 -3.72 -8.77 1.15
N GLU A 19 -3.70 -8.64 2.47
CA GLU A 19 -4.43 -7.65 3.26
C GLU A 19 -3.57 -6.39 3.39
N ILE A 20 -4.02 -5.25 2.86
CA ILE A 20 -3.32 -3.98 3.01
C ILE A 20 -3.69 -3.39 4.37
N ILE A 21 -2.76 -3.44 5.32
CA ILE A 21 -2.93 -2.86 6.67
C ILE A 21 -2.87 -1.34 6.59
N THR A 22 -1.87 -0.78 5.89
CA THR A 22 -1.67 0.67 5.77
C THR A 22 -2.25 1.18 4.44
N ARG A 23 -3.49 1.71 4.46
CA ARG A 23 -4.12 2.30 3.26
C ARG A 23 -3.38 3.55 2.75
N LYS A 24 -2.90 4.39 3.66
CA LYS A 24 -2.00 5.52 3.37
C LYS A 24 -0.58 5.14 3.80
N PRO A 25 0.47 5.57 3.09
CA PRO A 25 1.84 5.32 3.52
C PRO A 25 2.10 6.02 4.85
N LEU A 26 2.80 5.34 5.77
CA LEU A 26 3.32 5.97 6.97
C LEU A 26 4.58 6.78 6.60
N THR A 27 4.65 7.99 7.12
CA THR A 27 5.77 8.92 6.91
C THR A 27 6.57 9.05 8.19
N ALA A 28 7.84 9.46 8.07
CA ALA A 28 8.69 9.75 9.22
C ALA A 28 8.05 10.82 10.13
N THR A 29 8.28 10.69 11.43
CA THR A 29 7.81 11.65 12.44
C THR A 29 8.69 12.92 12.42
N GLU A 30 8.22 14.00 13.05
CA GLU A 30 8.98 15.26 13.10
C GLU A 30 10.33 15.10 13.79
N GLU A 31 10.39 14.27 14.85
CA GLU A 31 11.61 13.90 15.56
C GLU A 31 12.61 13.17 14.65
N GLU A 32 12.16 12.14 13.91
CA GLU A 32 13.00 11.43 12.94
C GLU A 32 13.50 12.32 11.80
N LEU A 33 12.71 13.32 11.39
CA LEU A 33 13.12 14.27 10.35
C LEU A 33 14.18 15.25 10.83
N ALA A 34 14.18 15.59 12.13
CA ALA A 34 15.18 16.44 12.76
C ALA A 34 16.52 15.70 12.91
N ASP A 35 16.49 14.44 13.36
CA ASP A 35 17.70 13.62 13.53
C ASP A 35 18.20 13.04 12.19
N ASN A 36 17.29 12.75 11.26
CA ASN A 36 17.60 12.15 9.98
C ASN A 36 16.80 12.78 8.82
N SER A 37 17.38 13.84 8.25
CA SER A 37 16.82 14.53 7.08
C SER A 37 16.59 13.64 5.84
N ARG A 38 17.28 12.50 5.73
CA ARG A 38 17.08 11.55 4.62
C ARG A 38 15.76 10.77 4.72
N SER A 39 15.16 10.71 5.92
CA SER A 39 13.87 10.04 6.14
C SER A 39 12.68 10.79 5.54
N LYS A 40 12.86 12.04 5.09
CA LYS A 40 11.82 12.89 4.47
C LYS A 40 11.10 12.26 3.29
N CYS A 41 11.79 11.40 2.55
CA CYS A 41 11.22 10.73 1.38
C CYS A 41 10.70 9.31 1.67
N ALA A 42 10.90 8.79 2.88
CA ALA A 42 10.49 7.45 3.25
C ALA A 42 8.96 7.34 3.34
N LYS A 43 8.40 6.32 2.69
CA LYS A 43 6.97 6.01 2.69
C LYS A 43 6.79 4.53 2.96
N LEU A 44 6.53 4.17 4.22
CA LEU A 44 6.32 2.79 4.63
C LEU A 44 4.95 2.30 4.18
N ARG A 45 4.89 1.08 3.63
CA ARG A 45 3.64 0.39 3.29
C ARG A 45 3.72 -1.04 3.78
N ILE A 46 2.68 -1.49 4.48
CA ILE A 46 2.60 -2.82 5.08
C ILE A 46 1.42 -3.57 4.46
N ALA A 47 1.67 -4.82 4.07
CA ALA A 47 0.65 -5.77 3.67
C ALA A 47 0.94 -7.12 4.34
N GLU A 48 -0.12 -7.80 4.75
CA GLU A 48 -0.08 -9.15 5.32
C GLU A 48 -0.56 -10.16 4.28
N LYS A 49 0.04 -11.36 4.28
CA LYS A 49 -0.38 -12.44 3.39
C LYS A 49 -1.60 -13.14 3.97
N VAL A 50 -2.64 -13.33 3.15
CA VAL A 50 -3.88 -14.04 3.51
C VAL A 50 -3.78 -15.51 3.16
#